data_AF-A0A0D5NMZ4-F1
#
_entry.id   AF-A0A0D5NMZ4-F1
#
_cell.length_a   1.000
_cell.length_b   1.000
_cell.length_c   1.000
_cell.angle_alpha   90.00
_cell.angle_beta   90.00
_cell.angle_gamma   90.00
#
_symmetry.space_group_name_H-M   'P 1'
#
loop_
_entity.id
_entity.type
_entity.pdbx_description
1 polymer ?
#
loop_
_entity_poly.entity_id
_entity_poly.type
_entity_poly.pdbx_seq_one_letter_code
_entity_poly.pdbx_strand_id
1 'polypeptide(L)'
;MAVALFTLYIAIINIAAFAMFGSDKAAARKNRRRIPEKRLFLVSAAGGSMGALIGMRIWRHKTKHASFTIGIPLLLLLNLALGALFVRSLL
;
A
#
# COMPACT_ATOMS: atom_id res chain seq x y z
N MET A 1 22.02 8.85 -7.87
CA MET A 1 21.19 9.75 -7.04
C MET A 1 19.69 9.47 -7.21
N ALA A 2 19.15 9.44 -8.43
CA ALA A 2 17.72 9.16 -8.68
C ALA A 2 17.22 7.83 -8.07
N VAL A 3 17.97 6.73 -8.24
CA VAL A 3 17.61 5.42 -7.67
C VAL A 3 17.49 5.47 -6.14
N ALA A 4 18.40 6.18 -5.45
CA ALA A 4 18.36 6.30 -4.00
C ALA A 4 17.13 7.06 -3.51
N LEU A 5 16.77 8.17 -4.17
CA LEU A 5 15.56 8.94 -3.85
C LEU A 5 14.29 8.13 -4.09
N PHE A 6 14.25 7.38 -5.20
CA PHE A 6 13.13 6.50 -5.51
C PHE A 6 12.96 5.38 -4.46
N THR A 7 14.04 4.71 -4.07
CA THR A 7 14.02 3.69 -3.01
C THR A 7 13.54 4.27 -1.68
N LEU A 8 14.02 5.46 -1.30
CA LEU A 8 13.59 6.14 -0.08
C LEU A 8 12.09 6.49 -0.12
N TYR A 9 11.60 7.01 -1.25
CA TYR A 9 10.18 7.27 -1.47
C TYR A 9 9.33 6.00 -1.31
N ILE A 10 9.72 4.90 -1.97
CA ILE A 10 9.03 3.61 -1.89
C ILE A 10 9.04 3.08 -0.45
N ALA A 11 10.13 3.21 0.30
CA ALA A 11 10.18 2.81 1.70
C ALA A 11 9.17 3.59 2.55
N ILE A 12 9.16 4.93 2.42
CA ILE A 12 8.28 5.81 3.21
C ILE A 12 6.82 5.55 2.90
N ILE A 13 6.43 5.49 1.62
CA ILE A 13 5.04 5.29 1.22
C ILE A 13 4.51 3.91 1.67
N ASN A 14 5.36 2.87 1.71
CA ASN A 14 4.97 1.55 2.23
C ASN A 14 4.80 1.54 3.75
N ILE A 15 5.67 2.24 4.49
CA ILE A 15 5.50 2.42 5.95
C ILE A 15 4.21 3.17 6.25
N ALA A 16 3.92 4.24 5.49
CA ALA A 16 2.68 5.00 5.62
C ALA A 16 1.45 4.15 5.30
N ALA A 17 1.47 3.39 4.19
CA ALA A 17 0.40 2.48 3.81
C ALA A 17 0.12 1.43 4.90
N PHE A 18 1.18 0.80 5.41
CA PHE A 18 1.11 -0.13 6.53
C PHE A 18 0.41 0.56 7.72
N ALA A 19 0.93 1.69 8.21
CA ALA A 19 0.34 2.41 9.34
C ALA A 19 -1.13 2.78 9.13
N MET A 20 -1.53 3.18 7.92
CA MET A 20 -2.93 3.48 7.58
C MET A 20 -3.85 2.27 7.70
N PHE A 21 -3.43 1.09 7.22
CA PHE A 21 -4.23 -0.14 7.38
C PHE A 21 -4.38 -0.55 8.85
N GLY A 22 -3.32 -0.39 9.64
CA GLY A 22 -3.37 -0.61 11.10
C GLY A 22 -4.28 0.38 11.81
N SER A 23 -4.21 1.65 11.45
CA SER A 23 -5.07 2.71 11.98
C SER A 23 -6.55 2.49 11.62
N ASP A 24 -6.86 2.10 10.38
CA ASP A 24 -8.25 1.77 9.99
C ASP A 24 -8.78 0.57 10.77
N LYS A 25 -7.95 -0.45 11.04
CA LYS A 25 -8.34 -1.57 11.91
C LYS A 25 -8.61 -1.11 13.34
N ALA A 26 -7.75 -0.28 13.90
CA ALA A 26 -7.92 0.26 15.25
C ALA A 26 -9.18 1.14 15.36
N ALA A 27 -9.44 1.98 14.35
CA ALA A 27 -10.66 2.79 14.27
C ALA A 27 -11.92 1.92 14.20
N ALA A 28 -11.89 0.84 13.40
CA ALA A 28 -13.00 -0.11 13.30
C ALA A 28 -13.30 -0.82 14.63
N ARG A 29 -12.28 -1.15 15.44
CA ARG A 29 -12.47 -1.75 16.77
C ARG A 29 -13.03 -0.76 17.80
N LYS A 30 -12.67 0.52 17.69
CA LYS A 30 -13.06 1.58 18.64
C LYS A 30 -14.31 2.36 18.22
N ASN A 31 -15.05 1.88 17.20
CA ASN A 31 -16.19 2.61 16.58
C ASN A 31 -15.87 4.08 16.23
N ARG A 32 -14.62 4.34 15.81
CA ARG A 32 -14.19 5.66 15.36
C ARG A 32 -14.36 5.78 13.85
N ARG A 33 -14.32 7.02 13.35
CA ARG A 33 -14.37 7.31 11.91
C ARG A 33 -13.27 6.53 11.18
N ARG A 34 -13.68 5.70 10.24
CA ARG A 34 -12.81 4.86 9.41
C ARG A 34 -12.17 5.64 8.28
N ILE A 35 -11.04 5.14 7.76
CA ILE A 35 -10.39 5.72 6.59
C ILE A 35 -11.22 5.34 5.34
N PRO A 36 -11.62 6.32 4.50
CA PRO A 36 -12.31 6.03 3.26
C PRO A 36 -11.48 5.07 2.39
N GLU A 37 -12.12 4.05 1.83
CA GLU A 37 -11.43 3.02 1.03
C GLU A 37 -10.64 3.62 -0.13
N LYS A 38 -11.18 4.66 -0.77
CA LYS A 38 -10.50 5.43 -1.81
C LYS A 38 -9.10 5.90 -1.38
N ARG A 39 -8.92 6.35 -0.14
CA ARG A 39 -7.60 6.80 0.35
C ARG A 39 -6.62 5.63 0.53
N LEU A 40 -7.11 4.48 0.99
CA LEU A 40 -6.29 3.27 1.11
C LEU A 40 -5.82 2.78 -0.26
N PHE A 41 -6.70 2.78 -1.26
CA PHE A 41 -6.34 2.45 -2.63
C PHE A 41 -5.41 3.49 -3.27
N LEU A 42 -5.63 4.80 -3.05
CA LEU A 42 -4.75 5.85 -3.56
C LEU A 42 -3.32 5.71 -3.04
N VAL A 43 -3.15 5.52 -1.73
CA VAL A 43 -1.81 5.32 -1.14
C VAL A 43 -1.16 4.03 -1.63
N SER A 44 -1.96 2.97 -1.81
CA SER A 44 -1.46 1.71 -2.37
C SER A 44 -1.03 1.87 -3.84
N ALA A 45 -1.79 2.61 -4.64
CA ALA A 45 -1.50 2.86 -6.04
C ALA A 45 -0.28 3.76 -6.24
N ALA A 46 -0.05 4.70 -5.32
CA ALA A 46 1.08 5.63 -5.35
C ALA A 46 2.46 5.01 -5.06
N GLY A 47 2.54 3.73 -4.67
CA GLY A 47 3.81 3.13 -4.22
C GLY A 47 3.66 2.19 -3.02
N GLY A 48 2.57 2.35 -2.27
CA GLY A 48 2.40 1.74 -0.94
C GLY A 48 1.78 0.34 -0.93
N SER A 49 1.58 -0.29 -2.08
CA SER A 49 0.85 -1.55 -2.22
C SER A 49 1.46 -2.71 -1.44
N MET A 50 2.78 -2.74 -1.26
CA MET A 50 3.45 -3.81 -0.50
C MET A 50 3.14 -3.69 1.00
N GLY A 51 3.26 -2.48 1.57
CA GLY A 51 2.94 -2.16 2.95
C GLY A 51 1.44 -2.32 3.22
N ALA A 52 0.58 -1.96 2.26
CA ALA A 52 -0.85 -2.23 2.32
C ALA A 52 -1.13 -3.74 2.40
N LEU A 53 -0.51 -4.56 1.54
CA LEU A 53 -0.71 -6.00 1.52
C LEU A 53 -0.22 -6.68 2.82
N ILE A 54 0.98 -6.31 3.28
CA ILE A 54 1.52 -6.78 4.56
C ILE A 54 0.57 -6.37 5.69
N GLY A 55 0.11 -5.12 5.67
CA GLY A 55 -0.83 -4.61 6.65
C GLY A 55 -2.13 -5.38 6.72
N MET A 56 -2.78 -5.59 5.57
CA MET A 56 -3.99 -6.40 5.48
C MET A 56 -3.84 -7.77 6.14
N ARG A 57 -2.70 -8.44 5.88
CA ARG A 57 -2.41 -9.78 6.42
C ARG A 57 -2.15 -9.74 7.93
N ILE A 58 -1.29 -8.84 8.40
CA ILE A 58 -0.91 -8.74 9.82
C ILE A 58 -2.12 -8.35 10.69
N TRP A 59 -2.86 -7.31 10.30
CA TRP A 59 -4.04 -6.87 11.07
C TRP A 59 -5.30 -7.67 10.80
N ARG A 60 -5.23 -8.65 9.89
CA ARG A 60 -6.37 -9.43 9.39
C ARG A 60 -7.53 -8.49 9.07
N HIS A 61 -7.21 -7.47 8.27
CA HIS A 61 -8.10 -6.37 7.95
C HIS A 61 -8.43 -6.39 6.48
N LYS A 62 -9.73 -6.36 6.16
CA LYS A 62 -10.25 -6.38 4.79
C LYS A 62 -9.79 -7.60 3.95
N THR A 63 -9.46 -8.71 4.58
CA THR A 63 -9.03 -9.98 3.93
C THR A 63 -10.17 -10.79 3.31
N LYS A 64 -11.43 -10.37 3.48
CA LYS A 64 -12.62 -11.00 2.87
C LYS A 64 -13.30 -10.14 1.80
N HIS A 65 -12.80 -8.93 1.55
CA HIS A 65 -13.37 -8.02 0.58
C HIS A 65 -12.66 -8.18 -0.75
N ALA A 66 -13.38 -8.64 -1.79
CA ALA A 66 -12.83 -8.89 -3.12
C ALA A 66 -12.06 -7.67 -3.69
N SER A 67 -12.59 -6.47 -3.47
CA SER A 67 -11.92 -5.22 -3.87
C SER A 67 -10.51 -5.11 -3.30
N PHE A 68 -10.29 -5.51 -2.05
CA PHE A 68 -8.98 -5.45 -1.40
C PHE A 68 -8.13 -6.68 -1.69
N THR A 69 -8.70 -7.88 -1.63
CA THR A 69 -7.96 -9.13 -1.84
C THR A 69 -7.47 -9.31 -3.27
N ILE A 70 -8.16 -8.71 -4.26
CA ILE A 70 -7.74 -8.70 -5.65
C ILE A 70 -7.04 -7.38 -5.98
N GLY A 71 -7.62 -6.25 -5.58
CA GLY A 71 -7.14 -4.92 -5.96
C GLY A 71 -5.76 -4.58 -5.39
N ILE A 72 -5.46 -4.90 -4.12
CA ILE A 72 -4.15 -4.59 -3.53
C ILE A 72 -3.02 -5.42 -4.16
N PRO A 73 -3.16 -6.76 -4.37
CA PRO A 73 -2.17 -7.52 -5.13
C PRO A 73 -2.01 -7.05 -6.58
N LEU A 74 -3.08 -6.66 -7.26
CA LEU A 74 -3.01 -6.13 -8.62
C LEU A 74 -2.20 -4.83 -8.67
N LEU A 75 -2.46 -3.92 -7.71
CA LEU A 75 -1.66 -2.70 -7.57
C LEU A 75 -0.20 -3.01 -7.25
N LEU A 76 0.08 -4.04 -6.44
CA LEU A 76 1.46 -4.47 -6.17
C LEU A 76 2.17 -4.93 -7.45
N LEU A 77 1.53 -5.74 -8.28
CA LEU A 77 2.10 -6.14 -9.56
C LEU A 77 2.37 -4.94 -10.47
N LEU A 78 1.42 -4.00 -10.54
CA LEU A 78 1.60 -2.76 -11.30
C LEU A 78 2.78 -1.92 -10.76
N ASN A 79 2.89 -1.78 -9.44
CA ASN A 79 3.97 -1.03 -8.79
C ASN A 79 5.33 -1.67 -9.06
N LEU A 80 5.42 -3.00 -9.02
CA LEU A 80 6.65 -3.74 -9.34
C LEU A 80 7.02 -3.58 -10.82
N ALA A 81 6.06 -3.67 -11.74
CA ALA A 81 6.30 -3.50 -13.17
C ALA A 81 6.79 -2.08 -13.49
N LEU A 82 6.11 -1.06 -12.98
CA LEU A 82 6.49 0.34 -13.17
C LEU A 82 7.85 0.65 -12.52
N GLY A 83 8.08 0.15 -11.30
CA GLY A 83 9.36 0.31 -10.61
C GLY A 83 10.52 -0.34 -11.36
N ALA A 84 10.33 -1.54 -11.91
CA ALA A 84 11.34 -2.23 -12.71
C ALA A 84 11.65 -1.49 -14.02
N LEU A 85 10.63 -0.99 -14.72
CA LEU A 85 10.80 -0.18 -15.93
C LEU A 85 11.56 1.11 -15.64
N PHE A 86 11.22 1.80 -14.54
CA PHE A 86 11.89 3.02 -14.12
C PHE A 86 13.36 2.78 -13.81
N VAL A 87 13.69 1.74 -13.03
CA VAL A 87 15.08 1.39 -12.73
C VAL A 87 15.84 1.01 -14.00
N ARG A 88 15.23 0.22 -14.91
CA ARG A 88 15.85 -0.13 -16.19
C ARG A 88 16.13 1.09 -17.07
N SER A 89 15.29 2.13 -17.03
CA SER A 89 15.50 3.35 -17.83
C SER A 89 16.62 4.26 -17.29
N LEU A 90 17.08 4.02 -16.05
CA LEU A 90 18.12 4.81 -15.38
C LEU A 90 19.51 4.15 -15.42
N LEU A 91 19.59 2.89 -15.83
CA LEU A 91 20.82 2.10 -16.00
C LEU A 91 21.24 2.13 -17.46
#